data_AF-A0A8J8FLG5-F1
#
_entry.id   AF-A0A8J8FLG5-F1
#
_cell.length_a   1.000
_cell.length_b   1.000
_cell.length_c   1.000
_cell.angle_alpha   90.00
_cell.angle_beta   90.00
_cell.angle_gamma   90.00
#
_symmetry.space_group_name_H-M   'P 1'
#
loop_
_entity.id
_entity.type
_entity.pdbx_description
1 polymer ?
#
loop_
_entity_poly.entity_id
_entity_poly.type
_entity_poly.pdbx_seq_one_letter_code
_entity_poly.pdbx_strand_id
1 'polypeptide(L)' 'MSANLEVSCDGWDCHQGISIEYIDDIDRSLADSGWHDDPDTVDQHYCPKCWVECKKENPDWEDE' A
#
# COMPACT_ATOMS: atom_id res chain seq x y z
N MET A 1 5.28 -0.34 24.59
CA MET A 1 6.18 -0.87 23.56
C MET A 1 5.54 -0.44 22.25
N SER A 2 6.16 0.49 21.52
CA SER A 2 5.69 0.79 20.17
C SER A 2 6.16 -0.35 19.29
N ALA A 3 5.23 -1.03 18.64
CA ALA A 3 5.56 -2.05 17.65
C ALA A 3 5.56 -1.35 16.30
N ASN A 4 6.67 -1.47 15.57
CA ASN A 4 6.80 -0.92 14.23
C ASN A 4 6.42 -2.04 13.26
N LEU A 5 5.53 -1.74 12.31
CA LEU A 5 5.21 -2.65 11.21
C LEU A 5 5.93 -2.19 9.96
N GLU A 6 6.64 -3.10 9.29
CA GLU A 6 7.21 -2.82 7.98
C GLU A 6 6.31 -3.41 6.90
N VAL A 7 5.77 -2.55 6.04
CA VAL A 7 4.96 -2.93 4.88
C VAL A 7 5.82 -2.78 3.63
N SER A 8 5.89 -3.83 2.81
CA SER A 8 6.63 -3.85 1.55
C SER A 8 5.68 -3.77 0.37
N CYS A 9 6.12 -3.13 -0.72
CA CYS A 9 5.35 -3.05 -1.96
C CYS A 9 5.39 -4.39 -2.69
N ASP A 10 4.24 -4.93 -3.05
CA ASP A 10 4.12 -6.20 -3.78
C ASP A 10 4.14 -6.02 -5.31
N GLY A 11 4.12 -4.78 -5.80
CA GLY A 11 4.04 -4.47 -7.23
C GLY A 11 5.40 -4.55 -7.94
N TRP A 12 5.45 -5.18 -9.13
CA TRP A 12 6.58 -5.16 -10.11
C TRP A 12 8.00 -5.22 -9.54
N ASP A 13 8.28 -6.11 -8.57
CA ASP A 13 9.60 -6.22 -7.92
C ASP A 13 10.05 -4.88 -7.29
N CYS A 14 9.09 -4.10 -6.78
CA CYS A 14 9.37 -2.83 -6.15
C CYS A 14 9.96 -3.06 -4.75
N HIS A 15 11.23 -2.73 -4.58
CA HIS A 15 11.94 -2.80 -3.29
C HIS A 15 11.57 -1.66 -2.33
N GLN A 16 10.41 -1.04 -2.53
CA GLN A 16 9.96 0.07 -1.69
C GLN A 16 9.23 -0.50 -0.48
N GLY A 17 9.59 -0.03 0.70
CA GLY A 17 8.94 -0.37 1.95
C GLY A 17 8.64 0.89 2.76
N ILE A 18 7.66 0.79 3.65
CA ILE A 18 7.32 1.81 4.62
C ILE A 18 7.29 1.21 6.01
N SER A 19 7.88 1.92 6.96
CA SER A 19 7.84 1.56 8.38
C SER A 19 6.77 2.39 9.08
N ILE A 20 5.79 1.72 9.66
CA ILE A 20 4.67 2.33 10.38
C ILE A 20 4.94 2.19 11.87
N GLU A 21 5.12 3.32 12.55
CA GLU A 21 5.41 3.35 13.99
C GLU A 21 4.17 3.10 14.86
N TYR A 22 2.97 3.32 14.31
CA TYR A 22 1.69 3.24 15.03
C TYR A 22 0.76 2.21 14.38
N ILE A 23 0.86 0.97 14.83
CA ILE A 23 0.05 -0.14 14.29
C ILE A 23 -1.46 -0.02 14.53
N ASP A 24 -1.90 0.79 15.48
CA ASP A 24 -3.33 1.00 15.75
C ASP A 24 -4.02 1.82 14.64
N ASP A 25 -3.25 2.51 13.78
CA ASP A 25 -3.73 3.35 12.68
C ASP A 25 -2.96 3.02 11.37
N ILE A 26 -2.77 1.73 11.06
CA ILE A 26 -2.05 1.28 9.85
C ILE A 26 -2.69 1.85 8.59
N ASP A 27 -3.99 1.65 8.41
CA ASP A 27 -4.73 2.09 7.21
C ASP A 27 -4.57 3.59 6.98
N ARG A 28 -4.69 4.39 8.05
CA ARG A 28 -4.48 5.85 7.97
C ARG A 28 -3.04 6.18 7.63
N SER A 29 -2.07 5.48 8.20
CA SER A 29 -0.64 5.75 7.97
C SER A 29 -0.20 5.37 6.55
N LEU A 30 -0.76 4.27 6.01
CA LEU A 30 -0.60 3.86 4.61
C LEU A 30 -1.25 4.89 3.68
N ALA A 31 -2.50 5.26 3.93
CA ALA A 31 -3.23 6.24 3.12
C ALA A 31 -2.56 7.63 3.12
N ASP A 32 -2.09 8.12 4.28
CA ASP A 32 -1.36 9.39 4.38
C ASP A 32 -0.04 9.36 3.59
N SER A 33 0.57 8.18 3.49
CA SER A 33 1.77 7.93 2.69
C SER A 33 1.47 7.65 1.21
N GLY A 34 0.19 7.63 0.81
CA GLY A 34 -0.26 7.32 -0.55
C GLY A 34 -0.09 5.85 -0.94
N TRP A 35 0.04 4.95 0.02
CA TRP A 35 -0.02 3.52 -0.23
C TRP A 35 -1.47 3.08 -0.40
N HIS A 36 -1.66 2.09 -1.26
CA HIS A 36 -2.97 1.58 -1.61
C HIS A 36 -2.97 0.06 -1.52
N ASP A 37 -4.02 -0.48 -0.93
CA ASP A 37 -4.26 -1.91 -0.87
C ASP A 37 -4.94 -2.37 -2.16
N ASP A 38 -4.67 -3.61 -2.55
CA ASP A 38 -5.32 -4.23 -3.69
C ASP A 38 -6.81 -4.47 -3.38
N PRO A 39 -7.74 -3.99 -4.22
CA PRO A 39 -9.17 -4.09 -3.96
C PRO A 39 -9.70 -5.51 -4.15
N ASP A 40 -9.02 -6.35 -4.92
CA ASP A 40 -9.37 -7.76 -5.14
C ASP A 40 -8.76 -8.67 -4.06
N THR A 41 -7.67 -8.24 -3.43
CA THR A 41 -6.87 -9.01 -2.47
C THR A 41 -6.36 -8.15 -1.33
N VAL A 42 -7.03 -8.23 -0.17
CA VAL A 42 -6.70 -7.48 1.05
C VAL A 42 -5.30 -7.70 1.64
N ASP A 43 -4.48 -8.56 1.04
CA ASP A 43 -3.12 -8.87 1.48
C ASP A 43 -2.03 -8.18 0.65
N GLN A 44 -2.35 -7.64 -0.54
CA GLN A 44 -1.37 -6.99 -1.41
C GLN A 44 -1.35 -5.47 -1.19
N HIS A 45 -0.16 -4.92 -1.00
CA HIS A 45 0.04 -3.50 -0.75
C HIS A 45 0.90 -2.88 -1.84
N TYR A 46 0.44 -1.77 -2.41
CA TYR A 46 1.12 -1.07 -3.48
C TYR A 46 1.58 0.32 -3.04
N CYS A 47 2.84 0.63 -3.32
CA CYS A 47 3.35 1.97 -3.14
C CYS A 47 2.70 2.96 -4.14
N PRO A 48 2.69 4.26 -3.86
CA PRO A 48 2.06 5.27 -4.73
C PRO A 48 2.59 5.27 -6.17
N LYS A 49 3.80 4.78 -6.41
CA LYS A 49 4.36 4.66 -7.77
C LYS A 49 3.83 3.43 -8.51
N CYS A 50 3.84 2.27 -7.86
CA CYS A 50 3.35 1.03 -8.44
C CYS A 50 1.83 1.09 -8.63
N TRP A 51 1.12 1.74 -7.72
CA TRP A 51 -0.33 1.93 -7.82
C TRP A 51 -0.76 2.66 -9.10
N VAL A 52 0.02 3.65 -9.56
CA VAL A 52 -0.27 4.35 -10.82
C VAL A 52 -0.16 3.41 -12.03
N GLU A 53 0.78 2.45 -12.00
CA GLU A 53 0.90 1.44 -13.05
C GLU A 53 -0.18 0.36 -12.90
N CYS A 54 -0.48 -0.11 -11.68
CA CYS A 54 -1.64 -0.97 -11.36
C CYS A 54 -2.90 -0.44 -12.00
N LYS A 55 -3.25 0.83 -11.75
CA LYS A 55 -4.46 1.44 -12.29
C LYS A 55 -4.49 1.58 -13.79
N LYS A 56 -3.33 1.65 -14.45
CA LYS A 56 -3.28 1.65 -15.93
C LYS A 56 -3.61 0.27 -16.48
N GLU A 57 -3.16 -0.79 -15.81
CA GLU A 57 -3.47 -2.17 -16.21
C GLU A 57 -4.89 -2.58 -15.79
N ASN A 58 -5.36 -2.08 -14.64
CA ASN A 58 -6.68 -2.32 -14.05
C ASN A 58 -7.45 -1.01 -13.88
N PRO A 59 -8.01 -0.42 -14.96
CA PRO A 59 -8.75 0.84 -14.89
C PRO A 59 -10.11 0.72 -14.17
N ASP A 60 -10.60 -0.50 -13.96
CA ASP A 60 -11.82 -0.80 -13.18
C ASP A 60 -11.58 -0.79 -11.66
N TRP A 61 -10.33 -0.64 -11.19
CA TRP A 61 -10.05 -0.38 -9.78
C TRP A 61 -10.45 1.06 -9.45
N GLU A 62 -11.73 1.26 -9.15
CA GLU A 62 -12.30 2.55 -8.78
C GLU A 62 -11.70 3.05 -7.45
N ASP A 63 -11.34 4.33 -7.40
CA ASP A 63 -11.16 5.05 -6.14
C ASP A 63 -12.55 5.23 -5.51
N GLU A 64 -13.04 4.23 -4.78
CA GLU A 64 -14.28 4.38 -3.98
C GLU A 64 -14.17 5.51 -2.94
#